data_AF-A0A959TLR5-F1
#
_entry.id   AF-A0A959TLR5-F1
#
_cell.length_a   1.000
_cell.length_b   1.000
_cell.length_c   1.000
_cell.angle_alpha   90.00
_cell.angle_beta   90.00
_cell.angle_gamma   90.00
#
_symmetry.space_group_name_H-M   'P 1'
#
loop_
_entity.id
_entity.type
_entity.pdbx_description
1 polymer ?
#
loop_
_entity_poly.entity_id
_entity_poly.type
_entity_poly.pdbx_seq_one_letter_code
_entity_poly.pdbx_strand_id
1 'polypeptide(L)'
;ARAVWRRLNGRPPRSKMGSIASARFGEPIYLFWPRTVVGSFLSAWHIEAERLRQAGHAPYGLRNEMLRAMALQGLLVAGIGWGFGGFVLQQFLIAAGVGILLLETVNYIEHYGLRRTRTGRGTYCRVMPVHSWNSDHLLGRLMLFELTRHSDHHYKASKKYQVLESMPDSPQLPTGYPGMMVLSLLPPLFFAVMHPRLRRLSAGQPGLELAA
;
A
#
# COMPACT_ATOMS: atom_id res chain seq x y z
N ALA A 1 7.97 11.20 6.83
CA ALA A 1 7.93 11.40 5.35
C ALA A 1 8.77 12.60 4.86
N ARG A 2 8.43 13.87 5.18
CA ARG A 2 9.17 15.07 4.67
C ARG A 2 10.64 15.18 5.10
N ALA A 3 10.98 14.77 6.32
CA ALA A 3 12.35 14.83 6.84
C ALA A 3 13.30 13.83 6.15
N VAL A 4 12.78 12.69 5.72
CA VAL A 4 13.53 11.65 5.00
C VAL A 4 13.73 12.06 3.53
N TRP A 5 12.71 12.67 2.91
CA TRP A 5 12.75 13.11 1.51
C TRP A 5 13.76 14.23 1.24
N ARG A 6 13.94 15.19 2.18
CA ARG A 6 14.94 16.26 2.05
C ARG A 6 16.39 15.78 2.14
N ARG A 7 16.65 14.61 2.75
CA ARG A 7 18.02 14.09 2.92
C ARG A 7 18.52 13.25 1.75
N LEU A 8 17.66 12.89 0.79
CA LEU A 8 17.98 11.98 -0.33
C LEU A 8 18.33 12.68 -1.66
N ASN A 9 18.73 13.95 -1.66
CA ASN A 9 19.20 14.68 -2.87
C ASN A 9 18.32 14.51 -4.12
N GLY A 10 16.99 14.43 -3.95
CA GLY A 10 16.04 14.35 -5.07
C GLY A 10 16.17 13.07 -5.93
N ARG A 11 16.95 12.07 -5.52
CA ARG A 11 17.02 10.81 -6.26
C ARG A 11 15.86 9.92 -5.80
N PRO A 12 14.92 9.54 -6.70
CA PRO A 12 13.91 8.57 -6.35
C PRO A 12 14.61 7.26 -5.94
N PRO A 13 14.12 6.55 -4.91
CA PRO A 13 14.69 5.27 -4.54
C PRO A 13 14.68 4.36 -5.78
N ARG A 14 15.87 3.83 -6.13
CA ARG A 14 16.01 2.79 -7.14
C ARG A 14 15.50 1.48 -6.54
N SER A 15 14.20 1.39 -6.22
CA SER A 15 13.62 0.12 -5.82
C SER A 15 13.58 -0.78 -7.07
N LYS A 16 14.56 -1.68 -7.19
CA LYS A 16 14.57 -2.78 -8.17
C LYS A 16 13.44 -3.78 -7.91
N MET A 17 12.87 -3.77 -6.72
CA MET A 17 11.61 -4.46 -6.42
C MET A 17 10.46 -3.68 -7.04
N GLY A 18 9.76 -4.33 -7.98
CA GLY A 18 8.38 -3.92 -8.30
C GLY A 18 7.60 -3.80 -6.99
N SER A 19 6.71 -2.82 -6.89
CA SER A 19 6.00 -2.50 -5.65
C SER A 19 5.42 -3.76 -5.04
N ILE A 20 5.98 -4.20 -3.92
CA ILE A 20 5.49 -5.33 -3.13
C ILE A 20 4.02 -5.08 -2.74
N ALA A 21 3.63 -3.81 -2.61
CA ALA A 21 2.27 -3.37 -2.35
C ALA A 21 1.30 -3.47 -3.53
N SER A 22 1.75 -3.80 -4.75
CA SER A 22 0.86 -3.98 -5.90
C SER A 22 0.44 -5.44 -6.05
N ALA A 23 -0.86 -5.67 -6.20
CA ALA A 23 -1.42 -6.99 -6.39
C ALA A 23 -1.31 -7.42 -7.86
N ARG A 24 -0.85 -8.65 -8.09
CA ARG A 24 -0.64 -9.18 -9.44
C ARG A 24 -1.98 -9.51 -10.09
N PHE A 25 -2.02 -9.48 -11.42
CA PHE A 25 -3.17 -9.94 -12.19
C PHE A 25 -3.44 -11.42 -11.88
N GLY A 26 -4.67 -11.72 -11.46
CA GLY A 26 -5.08 -13.07 -11.08
C GLY A 26 -4.61 -13.55 -9.69
N GLU A 27 -3.89 -12.73 -8.92
CA GLU A 27 -3.50 -13.09 -7.56
C GLU A 27 -4.71 -13.02 -6.62
N PRO A 28 -5.08 -14.12 -5.92
CA PRO A 28 -6.13 -14.07 -4.90
C PRO A 28 -5.67 -13.28 -3.68
N ILE A 29 -6.61 -12.60 -3.01
CA ILE A 29 -6.32 -11.79 -1.82
C ILE A 29 -5.60 -12.57 -0.70
N TYR A 30 -5.92 -13.87 -0.57
CA TYR A 30 -5.32 -14.76 0.42
C TYR A 30 -3.83 -15.04 0.18
N LEU A 31 -3.36 -14.96 -1.07
CA LEU A 31 -1.93 -15.03 -1.39
C LEU A 31 -1.27 -13.65 -1.27
N PHE A 32 -2.03 -12.59 -1.53
CA PHE A 32 -1.57 -11.22 -1.40
C PHE A 32 -1.22 -10.86 0.05
N TRP A 33 -2.11 -11.12 1.01
CA TRP A 33 -1.93 -10.74 2.43
C TRP A 33 -0.59 -11.16 3.05
N PRO A 34 -0.19 -12.44 3.06
CA PRO A 34 1.10 -12.81 3.64
C PRO A 34 2.27 -12.20 2.87
N ARG A 35 2.17 -12.11 1.54
CA ARG A 35 3.22 -11.54 0.68
C ARG A 35 3.45 -10.06 0.97
N THR A 36 2.39 -9.27 1.06
CA THR A 36 2.48 -7.82 1.31
C THR A 36 2.92 -7.53 2.74
N VAL A 37 2.39 -8.23 3.74
CA VAL A 37 2.73 -7.97 5.15
C VAL A 37 4.20 -8.28 5.40
N VAL A 38 4.67 -9.47 4.99
CA VAL A 38 6.08 -9.87 5.18
C VAL A 38 7.00 -9.05 4.29
N GLY A 39 6.64 -8.88 3.02
CA GLY A 39 7.48 -8.15 2.06
C GLY A 39 7.63 -6.67 2.42
N SER A 40 6.55 -6.01 2.86
CA SER A 40 6.60 -4.61 3.29
C SER A 40 7.46 -4.43 4.54
N PHE A 41 7.37 -5.35 5.50
CA PHE A 41 8.24 -5.34 6.69
C PHE A 41 9.72 -5.50 6.32
N LEU A 42 10.05 -6.50 5.49
CA LEU A 42 11.44 -6.74 5.04
C LEU A 42 11.97 -5.57 4.20
N SER A 43 11.14 -4.99 3.33
CA SER A 43 11.51 -3.83 2.54
C SER A 43 11.78 -2.60 3.42
N ALA A 44 10.94 -2.34 4.41
CA ALA A 44 11.15 -1.24 5.36
C ALA A 44 12.46 -1.42 6.13
N TRP A 45 12.76 -2.65 6.57
CA TRP A 45 14.01 -2.99 7.22
C TRP A 45 15.23 -2.75 6.33
N HIS A 46 15.15 -3.17 5.07
CA HIS A 46 16.23 -2.97 4.10
C HIS A 46 16.50 -1.48 3.83
N ILE A 47 15.45 -0.69 3.63
CA ILE A 47 15.55 0.76 3.39
C ILE A 47 16.20 1.45 4.59
N GLU A 48 15.79 1.10 5.80
CA GLU A 48 16.35 1.69 7.02
C GLU A 48 17.82 1.29 7.23
N ALA A 49 18.16 0.02 6.98
CA ALA A 49 19.54 -0.44 7.04
C ALA A 49 20.43 0.28 6.01
N GLU A 50 19.92 0.51 4.80
CA GLU A 50 20.64 1.27 3.77
C GLU A 50 20.82 2.74 4.16
N ARG A 51 19.78 3.39 4.71
CA ARG A 51 19.86 4.76 5.23
C ARG A 51 20.96 4.91 6.28
N LEU A 52 21.05 3.96 7.22
CA LEU A 52 22.06 3.99 8.28
C LEU A 52 23.47 3.77 7.73
N ARG A 53 23.65 2.82 6.81
CA ARG A 53 24.93 2.58 6.15
C ARG A 53 25.41 3.82 5.39
N GLN A 54 24.52 4.49 4.66
CA GLN A 54 24.82 5.75 3.97
C GLN A 54 25.21 6.87 4.94
N ALA A 55 24.68 6.86 6.16
CA ALA A 55 25.03 7.79 7.23
C ALA A 55 26.26 7.36 8.07
N GLY A 56 26.96 6.28 7.70
CA GLY A 56 28.13 5.78 8.43
C GLY A 56 27.79 5.11 9.77
N HIS A 57 26.58 4.58 9.94
CA HIS A 57 26.13 3.89 11.15
C HIS A 57 25.86 2.41 10.89
N ALA A 58 26.09 1.60 11.93
CA ALA A 58 25.66 0.20 11.91
C ALA A 58 24.12 0.12 11.86
N PRO A 59 23.57 -0.85 11.11
CA PRO A 59 22.11 -1.02 10.99
C PRO A 59 21.48 -1.60 12.26
N TYR A 60 22.26 -2.01 13.26
CA TYR A 60 21.78 -2.54 14.53
C TYR A 60 22.19 -1.56 15.63
N GLY A 61 21.21 -0.87 16.24
CA GLY A 61 21.45 0.11 17.29
C GLY A 61 20.31 1.09 17.46
N LEU A 62 20.45 2.00 18.43
CA LEU A 62 19.41 2.98 18.80
C LEU A 62 19.10 4.00 17.70
N ARG A 63 19.96 4.14 16.69
CA ARG A 63 19.69 5.02 15.52
C ARG A 63 18.74 4.39 14.52
N ASN A 64 18.50 3.08 14.62
CA ASN A 64 17.56 2.36 13.76
C ASN A 64 16.12 2.61 14.20
N GLU A 65 15.37 3.27 13.32
CA GLU A 65 13.98 3.62 13.54
C GLU A 65 13.07 2.38 13.60
N MET A 66 13.36 1.32 12.83
CA MET A 66 12.64 0.05 12.89
C MET A 66 12.78 -0.60 14.26
N LEU A 67 14.00 -0.66 14.81
CA LEU A 67 14.24 -1.23 16.14
C LEU A 67 13.52 -0.44 17.24
N ARG A 68 13.55 0.90 17.16
CA ARG A 68 12.84 1.76 18.11
C ARG A 68 11.33 1.58 18.02
N ALA A 69 10.78 1.50 16.81
CA ALA A 69 9.36 1.27 16.60
C ALA A 69 8.92 -0.10 17.14
N MET A 70 9.69 -1.16 16.85
CA MET A 70 9.42 -2.50 17.38
C MET A 70 9.52 -2.55 18.90
N ALA A 71 10.50 -1.87 19.50
CA ALA A 71 10.62 -1.78 20.96
C ALA A 71 9.42 -1.07 21.58
N LEU A 72 9.01 0.08 21.03
CA LEU A 72 7.84 0.82 21.50
C LEU A 72 6.55 0.00 21.38
N GLN A 73 6.38 -0.71 20.25
CA GLN A 73 5.22 -1.56 20.02
C GLN A 73 5.23 -2.79 20.95
N GLY A 74 6.39 -3.38 21.19
CA GLY A 74 6.57 -4.45 22.17
C GLY A 74 6.23 -3.99 23.60
N LEU A 75 6.67 -2.78 23.98
CA LEU A 75 6.33 -2.18 25.27
C LEU A 75 4.82 -1.91 25.41
N LEU A 76 4.16 -1.44 24.35
CA LEU A 76 2.71 -1.26 24.35
C LEU A 76 1.98 -2.60 24.55
N VAL A 77 2.35 -3.62 23.78
CA VAL A 77 1.75 -4.96 23.86
C VAL A 77 1.98 -5.57 25.25
N ALA A 78 3.20 -5.46 25.77
CA ALA A 78 3.53 -5.93 27.11
C ALA A 78 2.77 -5.15 28.19
N GLY A 79 2.66 -3.82 28.07
CA GLY A 79 1.92 -2.96 28.98
C GLY A 79 0.43 -3.29 29.00
N ILE A 80 -0.17 -3.61 27.85
CA ILE A 80 -1.56 -4.07 27.77
C ILE A 80 -1.71 -5.42 28.49
N GLY A 81 -0.83 -6.38 28.19
CA GLY A 81 -0.87 -7.70 28.82
C GLY A 81 -0.70 -7.65 30.33
N TRP A 82 0.23 -6.82 30.81
CA TRP A 82 0.50 -6.65 32.23
C TRP A 82 -0.61 -5.88 32.96
N GLY A 83 -1.12 -4.80 32.37
CA GLY A 83 -2.11 -3.92 33.01
C GLY A 83 -3.56 -4.41 32.93
N PHE A 84 -3.93 -5.14 31.87
CA PHE A 84 -5.33 -5.52 31.60
C PHE A 84 -5.53 -7.05 31.46
N GLY A 85 -4.46 -7.84 31.55
CA GLY A 85 -4.50 -9.30 31.50
C GLY A 85 -4.57 -9.89 30.09
N GLY A 86 -4.47 -11.22 30.03
CA GLY A 86 -4.33 -11.98 28.79
C GLY A 86 -5.54 -11.88 27.85
N PHE A 87 -6.75 -11.79 28.38
CA PHE A 87 -7.97 -11.68 27.56
C PHE A 87 -7.98 -10.37 26.75
N VAL A 88 -7.71 -9.23 27.40
CA VAL A 88 -7.67 -7.92 26.73
C VAL A 88 -6.53 -7.87 25.73
N LEU A 89 -5.36 -8.43 26.08
CA LEU A 89 -4.24 -8.58 25.15
C LEU A 89 -4.65 -9.36 23.89
N GLN A 90 -5.35 -10.49 24.04
CA GLN A 90 -5.81 -11.28 22.91
C GLN A 90 -6.77 -10.48 22.02
N GLN A 91 -7.76 -9.79 22.60
CA GLN A 91 -8.69 -8.95 21.84
C GLN A 91 -7.96 -7.82 21.10
N PHE A 92 -6.98 -7.19 21.75
CA PHE A 92 -6.15 -6.16 21.12
C PHE A 92 -5.37 -6.70 19.91
N LEU A 93 -4.73 -7.87 20.04
CA LEU A 93 -3.98 -8.49 18.95
C LEU A 93 -4.90 -8.90 17.79
N ILE A 94 -6.10 -9.41 18.08
CA ILE A 94 -7.10 -9.72 17.05
C ILE A 94 -7.51 -8.44 16.31
N ALA A 95 -7.86 -7.38 17.04
CA ALA A 95 -8.24 -6.09 16.44
C ALA A 95 -7.11 -5.48 15.59
N ALA A 96 -5.86 -5.54 16.07
CA ALA A 96 -4.69 -5.10 15.31
C ALA A 96 -4.50 -5.93 14.02
N GLY A 97 -4.66 -7.25 14.10
CA GLY A 97 -4.61 -8.15 12.95
C GLY A 97 -5.69 -7.82 11.92
N VAL A 98 -6.94 -7.59 12.37
CA VAL A 98 -8.03 -7.15 11.50
C VAL A 98 -7.70 -5.81 10.84
N GLY A 99 -7.17 -4.85 11.59
CA GLY A 99 -6.76 -3.54 11.04
C GLY A 99 -5.69 -3.66 9.95
N ILE A 100 -4.68 -4.53 10.15
CA ILE A 100 -3.63 -4.80 9.16
C ILE A 100 -4.25 -5.42 7.90
N LEU A 101 -5.07 -6.46 8.05
CA LEU A 101 -5.70 -7.12 6.90
C LEU A 101 -6.66 -6.19 6.16
N LEU A 102 -7.37 -5.31 6.86
CA LEU A 102 -8.24 -4.31 6.27
C LEU A 102 -7.44 -3.33 5.41
N LEU A 103 -6.33 -2.81 5.95
CA LEU A 103 -5.44 -1.90 5.22
C LEU A 103 -4.85 -2.57 3.98
N GLU A 104 -4.40 -3.82 4.10
CA GLU A 104 -3.87 -4.56 2.95
C GLU A 104 -4.95 -4.93 1.94
N THR A 105 -6.20 -5.16 2.37
CA THR A 105 -7.33 -5.34 1.46
C THR A 105 -7.59 -4.08 0.64
N VAL A 106 -7.46 -2.91 1.28
CA VAL A 106 -7.55 -1.63 0.58
C VAL A 106 -6.41 -1.48 -0.43
N ASN A 107 -5.16 -1.74 -0.04
CA ASN A 107 -4.02 -1.73 -0.96
C ASN A 107 -4.24 -2.70 -2.14
N TYR A 108 -4.78 -3.88 -1.86
CA TYR A 108 -5.07 -4.90 -2.86
C TYR A 108 -6.03 -4.38 -3.93
N ILE A 109 -7.18 -3.82 -3.53
CA ILE A 109 -8.18 -3.33 -4.51
C ILE A 109 -7.71 -2.08 -5.25
N GLU A 110 -6.94 -1.21 -4.60
CA GLU A 110 -6.40 0.02 -5.20
C GLU A 110 -5.34 -0.26 -6.26
N HIS A 111 -4.54 -1.30 -6.06
CA HIS A 111 -3.39 -1.61 -6.93
C HIS A 111 -3.58 -2.91 -7.72
N TYR A 112 -4.79 -3.47 -7.77
CA TYR A 112 -5.04 -4.75 -8.44
C TYR A 112 -4.76 -4.70 -9.93
N GLY A 113 -3.79 -5.51 -10.37
CA GLY A 113 -3.49 -5.76 -11.77
C GLY A 113 -2.84 -4.59 -12.52
N LEU A 114 -2.65 -3.44 -11.87
CA LEU A 114 -2.05 -2.24 -12.47
C LEU A 114 -0.54 -2.21 -12.20
N ARG A 115 0.26 -2.16 -13.28
CA ARG A 115 1.71 -1.97 -13.18
C ARG A 115 2.18 -0.82 -14.05
N ARG A 116 3.16 -0.08 -13.54
CA ARG A 116 3.90 0.92 -14.30
C ARG A 116 4.71 0.25 -15.40
N THR A 117 4.63 0.77 -16.62
CA THR A 117 5.49 0.35 -17.73
C THR A 117 6.96 0.63 -17.39
N ARG A 118 7.82 -0.35 -17.70
CA ARG A 118 9.28 -0.17 -17.63
C ARG A 118 9.73 0.63 -18.85
N THR A 119 10.39 1.75 -18.64
CA THR A 119 11.11 2.44 -19.71
C THR A 119 12.28 1.57 -20.17
N GLY A 120 12.67 1.68 -21.44
CA GLY A 120 13.76 0.90 -22.06
C GLY A 120 15.13 1.02 -21.39
N ARG A 121 15.28 1.87 -20.37
CA ARG A 121 16.50 2.03 -19.55
C ARG A 121 16.43 1.36 -18.17
N GLY A 122 15.42 0.51 -17.93
CA GLY A 122 15.25 -0.20 -16.65
C GLY A 122 14.69 0.67 -15.50
N THR A 123 14.22 1.88 -15.80
CA THR A 123 13.50 2.75 -14.86
C THR A 123 12.00 2.75 -15.16
N TYR A 124 11.14 3.06 -14.19
CA TYR A 124 9.68 3.04 -14.37
C TYR A 124 9.15 4.42 -14.83
N CYS A 125 8.17 4.45 -15.74
CA CYS A 125 7.48 5.68 -16.17
C CYS A 125 6.91 6.46 -14.97
N ARG A 126 6.86 7.80 -15.00
CA ARG A 126 6.35 8.64 -13.89
C ARG A 126 5.00 8.12 -13.36
N VAL A 127 4.76 8.23 -12.04
CA VAL A 127 3.47 7.85 -11.44
C VAL A 127 2.38 8.79 -11.98
N MET A 128 1.35 8.20 -12.59
CA MET A 128 0.19 8.87 -13.16
C MET A 128 -1.08 8.35 -12.46
N PRO A 129 -2.18 9.13 -12.44
CA PRO A 129 -3.44 8.72 -11.80
C PRO A 129 -4.02 7.38 -12.29
N VAL A 130 -3.63 6.94 -13.49
CA VAL A 130 -4.02 5.66 -14.10
C VAL A 130 -3.40 4.43 -13.43
N HIS A 131 -2.39 4.61 -12.57
CA HIS A 131 -1.69 3.51 -11.90
C HIS A 131 -2.33 3.06 -10.59
N SER A 132 -3.49 3.60 -10.22
CA SER A 132 -4.27 3.19 -9.05
C SER A 132 -5.77 3.34 -9.32
N TRP A 133 -6.56 2.41 -8.79
CA TRP A 133 -8.00 2.50 -8.79
C TRP A 133 -8.47 3.58 -7.81
N ASN A 134 -9.44 4.40 -8.22
CA ASN A 134 -10.05 5.46 -7.45
C ASN A 134 -11.49 5.10 -7.06
N SER A 135 -12.08 5.81 -6.09
CA SER A 135 -13.52 5.70 -5.80
C SER A 135 -14.07 6.99 -5.23
N ASP A 136 -15.12 7.52 -5.85
CA ASP A 136 -15.80 8.73 -5.38
C ASP A 136 -16.99 8.47 -4.43
N HIS A 137 -17.23 7.20 -4.06
CA HIS A 137 -18.36 6.84 -3.20
C HIS A 137 -18.26 7.37 -1.76
N LEU A 138 -19.27 8.14 -1.35
CA LEU A 138 -19.38 8.82 -0.05
C LEU A 138 -19.23 7.89 1.17
N LEU A 139 -19.78 6.67 1.09
CA LEU A 139 -19.71 5.71 2.20
C LEU A 139 -18.28 5.22 2.46
N GLY A 140 -17.47 5.04 1.41
CA GLY A 140 -16.06 4.71 1.53
C GLY A 140 -15.23 5.87 2.06
N ARG A 141 -15.59 7.11 1.69
CA ARG A 141 -14.96 8.34 2.20
C ARG A 141 -15.16 8.51 3.70
N LEU A 142 -16.34 8.19 4.21
CA LEU A 142 -16.66 8.25 5.64
C LEU A 142 -16.01 7.11 6.43
N MET A 143 -16.06 5.87 5.93
CA MET A 143 -15.54 4.71 6.67
C MET A 143 -14.02 4.59 6.68
N LEU A 144 -13.35 4.98 5.60
CA LEU A 144 -11.89 4.86 5.48
C LEU A 144 -11.17 6.19 5.74
N PHE A 145 -11.89 7.19 6.25
CA PHE A 145 -11.40 8.57 6.34
C PHE A 145 -10.74 8.96 5.01
N GLU A 146 -11.50 9.25 3.94
CA GLU A 146 -11.08 9.75 2.60
C GLU A 146 -9.83 9.10 1.97
N LEU A 147 -9.45 7.89 2.41
CA LEU A 147 -8.41 7.10 1.75
C LEU A 147 -8.73 6.87 0.26
N THR A 148 -9.99 7.02 -0.12
CA THR A 148 -10.50 6.84 -1.47
C THR A 148 -9.97 7.84 -2.50
N ARG A 149 -9.19 8.86 -2.12
CA ARG A 149 -8.54 9.82 -3.04
C ARG A 149 -7.06 9.50 -3.29
N HIS A 150 -6.68 8.24 -3.13
CA HIS A 150 -5.30 7.76 -3.21
C HIS A 150 -4.59 8.09 -4.52
N SER A 151 -5.31 8.17 -5.64
CA SER A 151 -4.75 8.52 -6.95
C SER A 151 -4.15 9.94 -6.99
N ASP A 152 -4.79 10.93 -6.36
CA ASP A 152 -4.21 12.30 -6.26
C ASP A 152 -3.08 12.35 -5.22
N HIS A 153 -3.13 11.50 -4.18
CA HIS A 153 -2.02 11.38 -3.23
C HIS A 153 -0.79 10.76 -3.89
N HIS A 154 -0.94 9.73 -4.72
CA HIS A 154 0.17 9.16 -5.48
C HIS A 154 0.68 10.06 -6.60
N TYR A 155 -0.20 10.88 -7.19
CA TYR A 155 0.17 11.90 -8.18
C TYR A 155 0.91 13.09 -7.55
N LYS A 156 0.48 13.54 -6.36
CA LYS A 156 1.06 14.66 -5.58
C LYS A 156 1.09 14.33 -4.08
N ALA A 157 2.06 13.51 -3.67
CA ALA A 157 2.20 13.05 -2.27
C ALA A 157 2.40 14.17 -1.23
N SER A 158 2.69 15.40 -1.67
CA SER A 158 2.84 16.58 -0.81
C SER A 158 1.52 17.29 -0.47
N LYS A 159 0.41 16.98 -1.16
CA LYS A 159 -0.91 17.57 -0.87
C LYS A 159 -1.40 17.10 0.50
N LYS A 160 -2.01 18.02 1.26
CA LYS A 160 -2.69 17.67 2.51
C LYS A 160 -3.94 16.87 2.17
N TYR A 161 -4.24 15.88 3.01
CA TYR A 161 -5.36 14.97 2.86
C TYR A 161 -6.71 15.65 2.54
N GLN A 162 -7.00 16.79 3.17
CA GLN A 162 -8.26 17.54 3.01
C GLN A 162 -8.48 18.13 1.60
N VAL A 163 -7.42 18.26 0.79
CA VAL A 163 -7.44 18.91 -0.54
C VAL A 163 -7.11 17.95 -1.68
N LEU A 164 -7.19 16.65 -1.43
CA LEU A 164 -7.08 15.65 -2.48
C LEU A 164 -8.28 15.78 -3.42
N GLU A 165 -8.09 15.65 -4.72
CA GLU A 165 -9.17 15.75 -5.73
C GLU A 165 -9.40 14.39 -6.40
N SER A 166 -10.63 14.14 -6.87
CA SER A 166 -10.85 13.00 -7.77
C SER A 166 -10.29 13.34 -9.14
N MET A 167 -9.45 12.45 -9.67
CA MET A 167 -8.83 12.64 -10.99
C MET A 167 -9.71 11.93 -12.04
N PRO A 168 -10.30 12.66 -13.01
CA PRO A 168 -11.22 12.08 -14.01
C PRO A 168 -10.61 10.94 -14.82
N ASP A 169 -9.29 10.97 -15.02
CA ASP A 169 -8.55 9.98 -15.81
C ASP A 169 -8.20 8.69 -15.04
N SER A 170 -8.52 8.61 -13.75
CA SER A 170 -8.22 7.42 -12.94
C SER A 170 -9.30 6.33 -13.08
N PRO A 171 -8.91 5.04 -13.16
CA PRO A 171 -9.87 3.96 -13.25
C PRO A 171 -10.69 3.86 -11.97
N GLN A 172 -12.02 3.79 -12.09
CA GLN A 172 -12.94 3.83 -10.94
C GLN A 172 -13.35 2.42 -10.49
N LEU A 173 -13.39 2.20 -9.18
CA LEU A 173 -13.89 0.97 -8.57
C LEU A 173 -15.41 0.85 -8.79
N PRO A 174 -15.93 -0.26 -9.36
CA PRO A 174 -17.32 -0.37 -9.82
C PRO A 174 -18.40 -0.15 -8.75
N THR A 175 -18.11 -0.53 -7.51
CA THR A 175 -19.05 -0.44 -6.38
C THR A 175 -18.48 0.39 -5.23
N GLY A 176 -17.38 1.12 -5.47
CA GLY A 176 -16.57 1.76 -4.43
C GLY A 176 -15.89 0.80 -3.46
N TYR A 177 -15.21 1.36 -2.45
CA TYR A 177 -14.36 0.58 -1.54
C TYR A 177 -15.13 -0.50 -0.77
N PRO A 178 -16.25 -0.22 -0.07
CA PRO A 178 -16.90 -1.26 0.74
C PRO A 178 -17.34 -2.47 -0.09
N GLY A 179 -17.94 -2.24 -1.25
CA GLY A 179 -18.38 -3.33 -2.14
C GLY A 179 -17.20 -4.09 -2.72
N MET A 180 -16.12 -3.41 -3.12
CA MET A 180 -14.95 -4.07 -3.69
C MET A 180 -14.14 -4.83 -2.64
N MET A 181 -14.09 -4.35 -1.40
CA MET A 181 -13.47 -5.06 -0.27
C MET A 181 -14.19 -6.38 -0.02
N VAL A 182 -15.53 -6.38 0.10
CA VAL A 182 -16.31 -7.61 0.25
C VAL A 182 -16.14 -8.52 -0.95
N LEU A 183 -16.22 -7.97 -2.17
CA LEU A 183 -16.06 -8.75 -3.40
C LEU A 183 -14.67 -9.40 -3.49
N SER A 184 -13.60 -8.71 -3.05
CA SER A 184 -12.23 -9.22 -3.08
C SER A 184 -12.01 -10.46 -2.21
N LEU A 185 -12.83 -10.65 -1.18
CA LEU A 185 -12.86 -11.86 -0.36
C LEU A 185 -13.49 -13.06 -1.10
N LEU A 186 -14.05 -12.85 -2.29
CA LEU A 186 -14.59 -13.89 -3.16
C LEU A 186 -13.85 -13.86 -4.51
N PRO A 187 -12.62 -14.40 -4.59
CA PRO A 187 -11.74 -14.21 -5.74
C PRO A 187 -12.37 -14.51 -7.11
N PRO A 188 -13.16 -15.60 -7.30
CA PRO A 188 -13.80 -15.86 -8.59
C PRO A 188 -14.73 -14.72 -9.05
N LEU A 189 -15.52 -14.16 -8.13
CA LEU A 189 -16.43 -13.05 -8.43
C LEU A 189 -15.66 -11.75 -8.65
N PHE A 190 -14.65 -11.50 -7.83
CA PHE A 190 -13.77 -10.35 -8.00
C PHE A 190 -13.08 -10.36 -9.37
N PHE A 191 -12.55 -11.50 -9.80
CA PHE A 191 -11.90 -11.66 -11.10
C PHE A 191 -12.89 -11.47 -12.26
N ALA A 192 -14.10 -12.03 -12.15
CA ALA A 192 -15.15 -11.81 -13.14
C ALA A 192 -15.48 -10.32 -13.36
N VAL A 193 -15.41 -9.52 -12.29
CA VAL A 193 -15.63 -8.06 -12.35
C VAL A 193 -14.38 -7.32 -12.85
N MET A 194 -13.19 -7.64 -12.35
CA MET A 194 -11.98 -6.84 -12.58
C MET A 194 -11.23 -7.18 -13.88
N HIS A 195 -11.19 -8.45 -14.28
CA HIS A 195 -10.42 -8.87 -15.46
C HIS A 195 -10.88 -8.21 -16.76
N PRO A 196 -12.21 -8.13 -17.07
CA PRO A 196 -12.66 -7.45 -18.28
C PRO A 196 -12.29 -5.97 -18.29
N ARG A 197 -12.31 -5.31 -17.13
CA ARG A 197 -11.99 -3.88 -16.98
C ARG A 197 -10.49 -3.62 -17.18
N LEU A 198 -9.65 -4.45 -16.57
CA LEU A 198 -8.19 -4.39 -16.76
C LEU A 198 -7.78 -4.63 -18.22
N ARG A 199 -8.44 -5.57 -18.91
CA ARG A 199 -8.19 -5.80 -20.34
C ARG A 199 -8.59 -4.60 -21.21
N ARG A 200 -9.72 -3.95 -20.91
CA ARG A 200 -10.13 -2.71 -21.61
C ARG A 200 -9.17 -1.55 -21.35
N LEU A 201 -8.73 -1.38 -20.11
CA LEU A 201 -7.79 -0.30 -19.72
C LEU A 201 -6.42 -0.48 -20.38
N SER A 202 -5.86 -1.69 -20.33
CA SER A 202 -4.57 -2.01 -20.97
C SER A 202 -4.61 -1.88 -22.50
N ALA A 203 -5.75 -2.16 -23.13
CA ALA A 203 -5.92 -1.95 -24.58
C ALA A 203 -6.08 -0.47 -24.97
N GLY A 204 -6.64 0.37 -24.08
CA GLY A 204 -6.99 1.76 -24.37
C GLY A 204 -5.96 2.81 -23.94
N GLN A 205 -4.97 2.46 -23.11
CA GLN A 205 -4.00 3.43 -22.57
C GLN A 205 -2.54 3.02 -22.88
N PRO A 206 -1.83 3.78 -23.73
CA PRO A 206 -0.40 3.56 -23.94
C PRO A 206 0.36 3.78 -22.63
N GLY A 207 1.06 2.75 -22.15
CA GLY A 207 1.90 2.83 -20.94
C GLY A 207 1.34 2.18 -19.67
N LEU A 208 0.25 1.41 -19.77
CA LEU A 208 -0.26 0.55 -18.69
C LEU A 208 0.05 -0.93 -18.98
N GLU A 209 0.81 -1.60 -18.11
CA GLU A 209 1.05 -3.04 -18.21
C GLU A 209 0.26 -3.80 -17.13
N LEU A 210 -0.17 -5.01 -17.45
CA LEU A 210 -0.71 -5.91 -16.43
C LEU A 210 0.41 -6.41 -15.52
N ALA A 211 0.17 -6.37 -14.21
CA ALA A 211 1.11 -6.90 -13.22
C ALA A 211 1.20 -8.44 -13.34
N ALA A 212 2.24 -8.95 -13.99
CA ALA A 212 2.59 -10.38 -13.97
C ALA A 212 3.21 -10.80 -12.63
#